data_AF-A0A7Y5UUP4-F1
#
_entry.id   AF-A0A7Y5UUP4-F1
#
_cell.length_a   1.000
_cell.length_b   1.000
_cell.length_c   1.000
_cell.angle_alpha   90.00
_cell.angle_beta   90.00
_cell.angle_gamma   90.00
#
_symmetry.space_group_name_H-M   'P 1'
#
loop_
_entity.id
_entity.type
_entity.pdbx_description
1 polymer ?
#
loop_
_entity_poly.entity_id
_entity_poly.type
_entity_poly.pdbx_seq_one_letter_code
_entity_poly.pdbx_strand_id
1 'polypeptide(L)'
;MRNLLDAVLIALALLLAPLSTVRASQSPACDQCGDRGMVACKLCATKACKSEKGFLHCSFALQCGDCGGTRWRECTFCEHAPEIDLSLERNKLATWRATRAPFDEHMGRKDMLHLDSEHFALLYDVPRSVVKGVSASHEAAHVVLDRLETIHAEFMLDCGAAENEHGAPTQVMLWGNERDQEKASSKWTLERTSGIAKLMGKAPVLSICFGKGNVRTEADLEHALAHQVAHCLLSNLHKGVWLGGKKSGWLDEGYAHLVEIRRTGSVEHWCSITDEVASKLKFARFEAEVLARVGDGKVTELAAMSGQDTVALSPEQRLFGWSYVDFLTRTYPGKLGLVVKFLQQDKPTSEAIQLGVNRSIDDFQRDWATWVKATYSSKKR
;
A
#
# COMPACT_ATOMS: atom_id res chain seq x y z
N MET A 1 -78.63 40.36 5.76
CA MET A 1 -77.72 40.50 6.94
C MET A 1 -77.70 39.31 7.90
N ARG A 2 -78.52 38.25 7.73
CA ARG A 2 -78.41 37.02 8.54
C ARG A 2 -77.37 36.01 8.02
N ASN A 3 -77.07 36.00 6.72
CA ASN A 3 -76.24 34.97 6.09
C ASN A 3 -74.72 35.20 6.18
N LEU A 4 -74.27 36.32 6.79
CA LEU A 4 -72.84 36.65 6.94
C LEU A 4 -72.30 36.31 8.34
N LEU A 5 -73.17 36.13 9.33
CA LEU A 5 -72.78 35.73 10.69
C LEU A 5 -72.55 34.22 10.80
N ASP A 6 -73.30 33.40 10.07
CA ASP A 6 -73.14 31.94 10.09
C ASP A 6 -71.83 31.47 9.41
N ALA A 7 -71.34 32.21 8.40
CA ALA A 7 -70.10 31.89 7.72
C ALA A 7 -68.84 32.18 8.57
N VAL A 8 -68.89 33.19 9.44
CA VAL A 8 -67.77 33.56 10.31
C VAL A 8 -67.64 32.61 11.51
N LEU A 9 -68.76 32.07 12.01
CA LEU A 9 -68.76 31.10 13.11
C LEU A 9 -68.23 29.72 12.71
N ILE A 10 -68.40 29.28 11.46
CA ILE A 10 -67.83 28.02 10.96
C ILE A 10 -66.32 28.15 10.71
N ALA A 11 -65.85 29.32 10.24
CA ALA A 11 -64.42 29.57 10.04
C ALA A 11 -63.62 29.64 11.36
N LEU A 12 -64.23 30.10 12.46
CA LEU A 12 -63.57 30.16 13.77
C LEU A 12 -63.56 28.81 14.50
N ALA A 13 -64.50 27.91 14.21
CA ALA A 13 -64.54 26.57 14.81
C ALA A 13 -63.47 25.61 14.24
N LEU A 14 -62.95 25.87 13.03
CA LEU A 14 -61.84 25.11 12.42
C LEU A 14 -60.45 25.57 12.90
N LEU A 15 -60.35 26.73 13.54
CA LEU A 15 -59.10 27.25 14.14
C LEU A 15 -58.88 26.79 15.59
N LEU A 16 -59.83 26.05 16.17
CA LEU A 16 -59.75 25.45 17.51
C LEU A 16 -59.75 23.92 17.45
N ALA A 17 -59.37 23.32 16.32
CA ALA A 17 -58.96 21.92 16.33
C ALA A 17 -57.72 21.84 17.26
N PRO A 18 -57.77 21.07 18.35
CA PRO A 18 -56.57 20.85 19.14
C PRO A 18 -55.53 20.31 18.18
N LEU A 19 -54.40 21.00 18.08
CA LEU A 19 -53.15 20.39 17.65
C LEU A 19 -52.91 19.26 18.65
N SER A 20 -53.53 18.11 18.38
CA SER A 20 -53.11 16.84 18.90
C SER A 20 -51.68 16.72 18.42
N THR A 21 -50.77 17.20 19.24
CA THR A 21 -49.39 16.77 19.22
C THR A 21 -49.49 15.27 19.31
N VAL A 22 -49.42 14.62 18.15
CA VAL A 22 -49.01 13.24 18.06
C VAL A 22 -47.63 13.28 18.68
N ARG A 23 -47.58 13.14 20.01
CA ARG A 23 -46.42 12.66 20.72
C ARG A 23 -46.20 11.32 20.04
N ALA A 24 -45.33 11.31 19.02
CA ALA A 24 -44.70 10.09 18.58
C ALA A 24 -44.22 9.48 19.88
N SER A 25 -44.89 8.42 20.34
CA SER A 25 -44.38 7.62 21.42
C SER A 25 -43.03 7.19 20.90
N GLN A 26 -41.96 7.79 21.41
CA GLN A 26 -40.63 7.30 21.17
C GLN A 26 -40.67 5.89 21.76
N SER A 27 -40.90 4.90 20.90
CA SER A 27 -40.78 3.51 21.28
C SER A 27 -39.41 3.40 21.95
N PRO A 28 -39.34 2.77 23.13
CA PRO A 28 -38.07 2.64 23.82
C PRO A 28 -37.06 2.02 22.84
N ALA A 29 -35.88 2.63 22.77
CA ALA A 29 -34.87 2.19 21.82
C ALA A 29 -34.60 0.70 22.03
N CYS A 30 -34.53 -0.07 20.94
CA CYS A 30 -34.32 -1.50 21.01
C CYS A 30 -33.02 -1.80 21.77
N ASP A 31 -33.11 -2.45 22.94
CA ASP A 31 -31.96 -2.74 23.82
C ASP A 31 -30.84 -3.52 23.13
N GLN A 32 -31.14 -4.22 22.03
CA GLN A 32 -30.18 -5.03 21.29
C GLN A 32 -29.41 -4.24 20.22
N CYS A 33 -30.07 -3.29 19.54
CA CYS A 33 -29.48 -2.58 18.40
C CYS A 33 -29.42 -1.06 18.54
N GLY A 34 -30.00 -0.47 19.59
CA GLY A 34 -30.13 0.97 19.75
C GLY A 34 -30.88 1.61 18.57
N ASP A 35 -31.94 0.96 18.09
CA ASP A 35 -32.76 1.33 16.91
C ASP A 35 -32.06 1.36 15.56
N ARG A 36 -30.83 0.83 15.45
CA ARG A 36 -30.11 0.72 14.16
C ARG A 36 -30.70 -0.33 13.21
N GLY A 37 -31.66 -1.13 13.67
CA GLY A 37 -32.22 -2.26 12.91
C GLY A 37 -31.23 -3.40 12.64
N MET A 38 -30.02 -3.34 13.22
CA MET A 38 -28.97 -4.33 13.00
C MET A 38 -28.06 -4.53 14.21
N VAL A 39 -27.48 -5.73 14.32
CA VAL A 39 -26.60 -6.15 15.40
C VAL A 39 -25.31 -6.74 14.85
N ALA A 40 -24.21 -6.61 15.60
CA ALA A 40 -22.94 -7.21 15.21
C ALA A 40 -23.07 -8.74 15.12
N CYS A 41 -22.45 -9.33 14.09
CA CYS A 41 -22.43 -10.77 13.92
C CYS A 41 -21.52 -11.41 14.98
N LYS A 42 -22.13 -12.23 15.86
CA LYS A 42 -21.42 -12.93 16.94
C LYS A 42 -20.33 -13.87 16.40
N LEU A 43 -20.59 -14.54 15.26
CA LEU A 43 -19.60 -15.42 14.63
C LEU A 43 -18.38 -14.66 14.09
N CYS A 44 -18.58 -13.46 13.55
CA CYS A 44 -17.46 -12.62 13.15
C CYS A 44 -16.70 -12.10 14.36
N ALA A 45 -17.38 -11.72 15.44
CA ALA A 45 -16.71 -11.25 16.66
C ALA A 45 -15.79 -12.31 17.29
N THR A 46 -16.14 -13.59 17.20
CA THR A 46 -15.27 -14.69 17.71
C THR A 46 -14.14 -15.06 16.76
N LYS A 47 -14.26 -14.72 15.47
CA LYS A 47 -13.26 -15.01 14.43
C LYS A 47 -12.40 -13.79 14.06
N ALA A 48 -12.77 -12.61 14.54
CA ALA A 48 -12.04 -11.37 14.30
C ALA A 48 -10.64 -11.51 14.87
N CYS A 49 -9.63 -11.33 14.03
CA CYS A 49 -8.25 -11.25 14.50
C CYS A 49 -7.87 -9.81 14.89
N LYS A 50 -6.88 -9.67 15.77
CA LYS A 50 -6.51 -8.35 16.34
C LYS A 50 -5.98 -7.37 15.30
N SER A 51 -5.49 -7.91 14.19
CA SER A 51 -4.88 -7.18 13.08
C SER A 51 -5.88 -6.73 12.01
N GLU A 52 -7.19 -7.00 12.18
CA GLU A 52 -8.22 -6.54 11.24
C GLU A 52 -8.43 -5.03 11.32
N LYS A 53 -7.60 -4.28 10.60
CA LYS A 53 -7.68 -2.83 10.46
C LYS A 53 -7.42 -2.44 9.00
N GLY A 54 -8.02 -1.34 8.55
CA GLY A 54 -7.71 -0.71 7.25
C GLY A 54 -8.03 -1.53 5.99
N PHE A 55 -8.60 -2.73 6.10
CA PHE A 55 -9.00 -3.53 4.94
C PHE A 55 -10.42 -3.14 4.49
N LEU A 56 -10.64 -3.13 3.18
CA LEU A 56 -11.94 -2.94 2.53
C LEU A 56 -12.67 -4.27 2.37
N HIS A 57 -11.94 -5.32 1.97
CA HIS A 57 -12.52 -6.63 1.70
C HIS A 57 -11.62 -7.75 2.23
N CYS A 58 -12.22 -8.86 2.67
CA CYS A 58 -11.51 -10.05 3.13
C CYS A 58 -12.29 -11.31 2.78
N SER A 59 -11.71 -12.22 1.98
CA SER A 59 -12.41 -13.42 1.51
C SER A 59 -12.71 -14.40 2.64
N PHE A 60 -11.91 -14.39 3.72
CA PHE A 60 -12.18 -15.18 4.92
C PHE A 60 -13.45 -14.70 5.64
N ALA A 61 -13.66 -13.38 5.73
CA ALA A 61 -14.86 -12.82 6.35
C ALA A 61 -16.13 -13.22 5.58
N LEU A 62 -16.05 -13.27 4.24
CA LEU A 62 -17.17 -13.69 3.37
C LEU A 62 -17.69 -15.10 3.65
N GLN A 63 -16.85 -15.99 4.18
CA GLN A 63 -17.23 -17.36 4.51
C GLN A 63 -18.13 -17.45 5.76
N CYS A 64 -18.47 -16.32 6.40
CA CYS A 64 -19.39 -16.31 7.52
C CYS A 64 -20.83 -16.63 7.05
N GLY A 65 -21.31 -17.85 7.33
CA GLY A 65 -22.65 -18.30 6.97
C GLY A 65 -23.81 -17.56 7.66
N ASP A 66 -23.53 -16.63 8.57
CA ASP A 66 -24.54 -15.91 9.36
C ASP A 66 -24.74 -14.46 8.87
N CYS A 67 -23.66 -13.76 8.50
CA CYS A 67 -23.76 -12.39 7.97
C CYS A 67 -23.35 -12.24 6.49
N GLY A 68 -22.78 -13.28 5.88
CA GLY A 68 -22.23 -13.20 4.52
C GLY A 68 -21.02 -12.26 4.40
N GLY A 69 -20.28 -12.07 5.50
CA GLY A 69 -19.10 -11.20 5.56
C GLY A 69 -19.36 -9.72 5.82
N THR A 70 -20.63 -9.28 5.85
CA THR A 70 -21.00 -7.90 6.20
C THR A 70 -20.68 -7.52 7.66
N ARG A 71 -20.43 -8.52 8.52
CA ARG A 71 -20.22 -8.39 9.98
C ARG A 71 -21.44 -7.87 10.76
N TRP A 72 -22.55 -7.64 10.07
CA TRP A 72 -23.81 -7.18 10.64
C TRP A 72 -24.93 -8.12 10.27
N ARG A 73 -25.96 -8.17 11.11
CA ARG A 73 -27.19 -8.93 10.87
C ARG A 73 -28.36 -8.06 11.21
N GLU A 74 -29.48 -8.31 10.56
CA GLU A 74 -30.75 -7.68 10.90
C GLU A 74 -31.10 -7.97 12.36
N CYS A 75 -31.60 -6.96 13.07
CA CYS A 75 -32.04 -7.13 14.44
C CYS A 75 -33.38 -7.85 14.43
N THR A 76 -33.42 -9.07 14.98
CA THR A 76 -34.68 -9.84 15.09
C THR A 76 -35.54 -9.42 16.28
N PHE A 77 -35.13 -8.41 17.04
CA PHE A 77 -35.79 -7.96 18.27
C PHE A 77 -36.54 -6.62 18.12
N CYS A 78 -36.49 -6.00 16.93
CA CYS A 78 -37.27 -4.82 16.61
C CYS A 78 -37.69 -4.82 15.14
N GLU A 79 -38.67 -3.99 14.78
CA GLU A 79 -39.17 -3.83 13.41
C GLU A 79 -38.43 -2.74 12.61
N HIS A 80 -37.42 -2.11 13.21
CA HIS A 80 -36.62 -1.10 12.51
C HIS A 80 -35.85 -1.73 11.35
N ALA A 81 -35.96 -1.12 10.17
CA ALA A 81 -35.11 -1.46 9.04
C ALA A 81 -33.64 -1.17 9.41
N PRO A 82 -32.69 -2.02 8.95
CA PRO A 82 -31.27 -1.76 9.13
C PRO A 82 -30.85 -0.38 8.60
N GLU A 83 -29.92 0.30 9.30
CA GLU A 83 -29.40 1.61 8.86
C GLU A 83 -28.64 1.53 7.52
N ILE A 84 -28.15 0.33 7.17
CA ILE A 84 -27.49 0.02 5.90
C ILE A 84 -28.23 -1.10 5.19
N ASP A 85 -28.26 -1.07 3.86
CA ASP A 85 -28.79 -2.17 3.07
C ASP A 85 -27.81 -3.36 3.10
N LEU A 86 -28.03 -4.28 4.03
CA LEU A 86 -27.20 -5.48 4.21
C LEU A 86 -27.22 -6.38 2.96
N SER A 87 -28.29 -6.35 2.16
CA SER A 87 -28.38 -7.14 0.93
C SER A 87 -27.51 -6.53 -0.17
N LEU A 88 -27.53 -5.20 -0.31
CA LEU A 88 -26.62 -4.48 -1.18
C LEU A 88 -25.15 -4.71 -0.79
N GLU A 89 -24.82 -4.67 0.50
CA GLU A 89 -23.46 -4.94 0.97
C GLU A 89 -23.01 -6.37 0.67
N ARG A 90 -23.88 -7.38 0.87
CA ARG A 90 -23.57 -8.76 0.44
C ARG A 90 -23.35 -8.86 -1.07
N ASN A 91 -24.13 -8.13 -1.87
CA ASN A 91 -23.97 -8.12 -3.32
C ASN A 91 -22.64 -7.47 -3.74
N LYS A 92 -22.26 -6.32 -3.15
CA LYS A 92 -20.96 -5.69 -3.39
C LYS A 92 -19.80 -6.64 -3.08
N LEU A 93 -19.90 -7.33 -1.94
CA LEU A 93 -18.91 -8.33 -1.52
C LEU A 93 -18.84 -9.53 -2.47
N ALA A 94 -19.99 -10.01 -2.96
CA ALA A 94 -20.03 -11.08 -3.96
C ALA A 94 -19.44 -10.64 -5.31
N THR A 95 -19.76 -9.42 -5.77
CA THR A 95 -19.17 -8.82 -6.98
C THR A 95 -17.66 -8.68 -6.84
N TRP A 96 -17.18 -8.17 -5.69
CA TRP A 96 -15.76 -8.12 -5.38
C TRP A 96 -15.13 -9.51 -5.44
N ARG A 97 -15.73 -10.52 -4.79
CA ARG A 97 -15.19 -11.88 -4.80
C ARG A 97 -15.09 -12.45 -6.21
N ALA A 98 -16.04 -12.14 -7.10
CA ALA A 98 -16.02 -12.56 -8.48
C ALA A 98 -14.82 -11.98 -9.26
N THR A 99 -14.33 -10.77 -8.92
CA THR A 99 -13.12 -10.21 -9.55
C THR A 99 -11.85 -10.96 -9.15
N ARG A 100 -11.89 -11.71 -8.04
CA ARG A 100 -10.78 -12.52 -7.52
C ARG A 100 -10.79 -13.97 -8.02
N ALA A 101 -11.92 -14.46 -8.53
CA ALA A 101 -12.07 -15.82 -9.04
C ALA A 101 -11.02 -16.23 -10.11
N PRO A 102 -10.58 -15.35 -11.05
CA PRO A 102 -9.58 -15.72 -12.04
C PRO A 102 -8.23 -16.16 -11.45
N PHE A 103 -7.85 -15.65 -10.27
CA PHE A 103 -6.64 -16.09 -9.58
C PHE A 103 -6.81 -17.52 -9.06
N ASP A 104 -7.93 -17.80 -8.41
CA ASP A 104 -8.29 -19.10 -7.83
C ASP A 104 -8.37 -20.17 -8.92
N GLU A 105 -9.08 -19.87 -10.01
CA GLU A 105 -9.22 -20.74 -11.17
C GLU A 105 -7.88 -21.04 -11.83
N HIS A 106 -7.06 -20.01 -12.07
CA HIS A 106 -5.73 -20.21 -12.66
C HIS A 106 -4.87 -21.11 -11.76
N MET A 107 -4.91 -20.90 -10.44
CA MET A 107 -4.16 -21.71 -9.49
C MET A 107 -4.77 -23.10 -9.25
N GLY A 108 -6.00 -23.35 -9.71
CA GLY A 108 -6.70 -24.63 -9.52
C GLY A 108 -7.22 -24.81 -8.10
N ARG A 109 -7.63 -23.71 -7.45
CA ARG A 109 -8.08 -23.66 -6.06
C ARG A 109 -9.43 -22.94 -6.00
N LYS A 110 -10.18 -23.11 -4.90
CA LYS A 110 -11.53 -22.51 -4.76
C LYS A 110 -11.58 -21.35 -3.78
N ASP A 111 -10.72 -21.37 -2.77
CA ASP A 111 -10.82 -20.48 -1.61
C ASP A 111 -9.43 -19.97 -1.19
N MET A 112 -8.72 -19.29 -2.10
CA MET A 112 -7.50 -18.59 -1.68
C MET A 112 -7.87 -17.37 -0.82
N LEU A 113 -6.94 -16.95 0.03
CA LEU A 113 -7.15 -15.80 0.89
C LEU A 113 -6.84 -14.52 0.10
N HIS A 114 -7.85 -13.66 -0.06
CA HIS A 114 -7.76 -12.37 -0.72
C HIS A 114 -8.16 -11.28 0.26
N LEU A 115 -7.37 -10.22 0.32
CA LEU A 115 -7.67 -9.03 1.09
C LEU A 115 -7.47 -7.80 0.20
N ASP A 116 -8.34 -6.82 0.33
CA ASP A 116 -8.14 -5.51 -0.29
C ASP A 116 -8.03 -4.45 0.79
N SER A 117 -7.21 -3.46 0.49
CA SER A 117 -7.12 -2.15 1.16
C SER A 117 -7.35 -1.07 0.10
N GLU A 118 -7.17 0.20 0.45
CA GLU A 118 -7.35 1.29 -0.51
C GLU A 118 -6.30 1.24 -1.63
N HIS A 119 -5.04 0.92 -1.29
CA HIS A 119 -3.91 1.00 -2.24
C HIS A 119 -3.37 -0.37 -2.67
N PHE A 120 -3.75 -1.45 -1.98
CA PHE A 120 -3.28 -2.80 -2.28
C PHE A 120 -4.39 -3.84 -2.37
N ALA A 121 -4.20 -4.78 -3.30
CA ALA A 121 -4.90 -6.06 -3.33
C ALA A 121 -3.89 -7.16 -2.99
N LEU A 122 -4.12 -7.92 -1.92
CA LEU A 122 -3.26 -8.98 -1.42
C LEU A 122 -3.90 -10.34 -1.66
N LEU A 123 -3.17 -11.21 -2.35
CA LEU A 123 -3.41 -12.65 -2.39
C LEU A 123 -2.39 -13.31 -1.46
N TYR A 124 -2.87 -14.03 -0.46
CA TYR A 124 -2.03 -14.67 0.54
C TYR A 124 -2.20 -16.19 0.52
N ASP A 125 -1.16 -16.90 0.10
CA ASP A 125 -1.11 -18.35 0.05
C ASP A 125 0.12 -18.90 0.77
N VAL A 126 0.33 -18.45 2.01
CA VAL A 126 1.35 -19.05 2.88
C VAL A 126 0.67 -19.91 3.95
N PRO A 127 0.88 -21.24 3.95
CA PRO A 127 0.13 -22.17 4.81
C PRO A 127 0.33 -21.95 6.32
N ARG A 128 1.44 -21.33 6.71
CA ARG A 128 1.76 -21.01 8.10
C ARG A 128 2.00 -19.51 8.23
N SER A 129 1.69 -18.95 9.39
CA SER A 129 2.05 -17.56 9.67
C SER A 129 3.56 -17.39 9.59
N VAL A 130 3.96 -16.37 8.86
CA VAL A 130 5.36 -15.92 8.72
C VAL A 130 5.66 -14.75 9.65
N VAL A 131 4.63 -14.23 10.33
CA VAL A 131 4.69 -13.08 11.21
C VAL A 131 4.86 -13.56 12.64
N LYS A 132 5.90 -13.07 13.33
CA LYS A 132 6.19 -13.43 14.72
C LYS A 132 5.04 -13.04 15.63
N GLY A 133 4.65 -13.96 16.51
CA GLY A 133 3.56 -13.75 17.46
C GLY A 133 2.15 -13.94 16.89
N VAL A 134 2.04 -14.22 15.58
CA VAL A 134 0.78 -14.55 14.90
C VAL A 134 0.79 -16.02 14.53
N SER A 135 -0.27 -16.75 14.86
CA SER A 135 -0.37 -18.19 14.58
C SER A 135 -1.20 -18.51 13.33
N ALA A 136 -2.24 -17.71 13.05
CA ALA A 136 -3.15 -17.93 11.93
C ALA A 136 -2.66 -17.22 10.65
N SER A 137 -2.75 -17.90 9.51
CA SER A 137 -2.43 -17.31 8.19
C SER A 137 -3.33 -16.12 7.85
N HIS A 138 -4.61 -16.16 8.25
CA HIS A 138 -5.55 -15.06 8.08
C HIS A 138 -5.07 -13.78 8.78
N GLU A 139 -4.66 -13.90 10.05
CA GLU A 139 -4.14 -12.76 10.80
C GLU A 139 -2.80 -12.27 10.23
N ALA A 140 -1.95 -13.18 9.76
CA ALA A 140 -0.68 -12.83 9.12
C ALA A 140 -0.90 -12.02 7.83
N ALA A 141 -1.91 -12.37 7.03
CA ALA A 141 -2.26 -11.63 5.83
C ALA A 141 -2.69 -10.19 6.14
N HIS A 142 -3.48 -9.99 7.21
CA HIS A 142 -3.84 -8.64 7.67
C HIS A 142 -2.62 -7.83 8.14
N VAL A 143 -1.67 -8.46 8.85
CA VAL A 143 -0.42 -7.77 9.25
C VAL A 143 0.42 -7.38 8.02
N VAL A 144 0.50 -8.25 7.01
CA VAL A 144 1.19 -7.92 5.75
C VAL A 144 0.50 -6.76 5.05
N LEU A 145 -0.83 -6.75 4.95
CA LEU A 145 -1.59 -5.67 4.32
C LEU A 145 -1.35 -4.32 5.02
N ASP A 146 -1.35 -4.31 6.35
CA ASP A 146 -1.07 -3.12 7.16
C ASP A 146 0.36 -2.57 6.93
N ARG A 147 1.35 -3.45 6.77
CA ARG A 147 2.71 -3.05 6.41
C ARG A 147 2.78 -2.42 5.01
N LEU A 148 2.05 -2.98 4.04
CA LEU A 148 1.96 -2.42 2.69
C LEU A 148 1.39 -1.00 2.72
N GLU A 149 0.27 -0.80 3.45
CA GLU A 149 -0.34 0.52 3.63
C GLU A 149 0.58 1.49 4.37
N THR A 150 1.38 1.01 5.34
CA THR A 150 2.39 1.86 5.99
C THR A 150 3.47 2.33 5.00
N ILE A 151 3.95 1.44 4.13
CA ILE A 151 4.92 1.80 3.09
C ILE A 151 4.31 2.83 2.12
N HIS A 152 3.03 2.67 1.75
CA HIS A 152 2.33 3.65 0.92
C HIS A 152 2.21 5.01 1.60
N ALA A 153 1.82 5.06 2.88
CA ALA A 153 1.72 6.31 3.62
C ALA A 153 3.07 7.05 3.70
N GLU A 154 4.17 6.33 3.94
CA GLU A 154 5.53 6.90 3.90
C GLU A 154 5.89 7.41 2.50
N PHE A 155 5.53 6.66 1.45
CA PHE A 155 5.72 7.04 0.06
C PHE A 155 5.01 8.35 -0.29
N MET A 156 3.75 8.50 0.12
CA MET A 156 2.96 9.71 -0.13
C MET A 156 3.58 10.95 0.51
N LEU A 157 4.16 10.80 1.71
CA LEU A 157 4.90 11.88 2.39
C LEU A 157 6.17 12.28 1.63
N ASP A 158 6.95 11.31 1.16
CA ASP A 158 8.16 11.59 0.37
C ASP A 158 7.81 12.26 -0.97
N CYS A 159 6.77 11.76 -1.65
CA CYS A 159 6.38 12.20 -2.98
C CYS A 159 5.63 13.54 -3.00
N GLY A 160 4.83 13.83 -1.98
CA GLY A 160 3.93 14.99 -1.97
C GLY A 160 2.88 14.91 -3.09
N ALA A 161 2.57 13.70 -3.56
CA ALA A 161 1.60 13.45 -4.60
C ALA A 161 0.16 13.45 -4.03
N ALA A 162 -0.82 13.69 -4.89
CA ALA A 162 -2.22 13.46 -4.54
C ALA A 162 -2.61 12.00 -4.81
N GLU A 163 -3.61 11.47 -4.10
CA GLU A 163 -4.05 10.08 -4.26
C GLU A 163 -4.45 9.73 -5.71
N ASN A 164 -5.07 10.68 -6.42
CA ASN A 164 -5.49 10.50 -7.80
C ASN A 164 -4.35 10.54 -8.83
N GLU A 165 -3.09 10.73 -8.41
CA GLU A 165 -1.91 10.63 -9.27
C GLU A 165 -1.40 9.19 -9.37
N HIS A 166 -2.00 8.24 -8.65
CA HIS A 166 -1.71 6.80 -8.74
C HIS A 166 -2.59 6.10 -9.75
N GLY A 167 -2.07 4.98 -10.26
CA GLY A 167 -2.83 4.07 -11.10
C GLY A 167 -3.78 3.18 -10.30
N ALA A 168 -3.96 1.95 -10.78
CA ALA A 168 -4.69 0.94 -10.03
C ALA A 168 -3.91 0.50 -8.77
N PRO A 169 -4.62 0.01 -7.73
CA PRO A 169 -4.00 -0.61 -6.57
C PRO A 169 -2.94 -1.65 -6.95
N THR A 170 -1.85 -1.70 -6.18
CA THR A 170 -0.79 -2.69 -6.41
C THR A 170 -1.27 -4.08 -6.01
N GLN A 171 -1.20 -5.04 -6.92
CA GLN A 171 -1.49 -6.44 -6.63
C GLN A 171 -0.25 -7.09 -6.02
N VAL A 172 -0.33 -7.54 -4.77
CA VAL A 172 0.72 -8.31 -4.09
C VAL A 172 0.25 -9.75 -3.93
N MET A 173 1.12 -10.71 -4.25
CA MET A 173 0.85 -12.14 -4.14
C MET A 173 1.97 -12.82 -3.36
N LEU A 174 1.62 -13.49 -2.26
CA LEU A 174 2.55 -14.24 -1.42
C LEU A 174 2.27 -15.73 -1.51
N TRP A 175 3.28 -16.51 -1.86
CA TRP A 175 3.16 -17.96 -2.08
C TRP A 175 4.05 -18.73 -1.12
N GLY A 176 3.53 -19.84 -0.57
CA GLY A 176 4.29 -20.71 0.33
C GLY A 176 5.21 -21.72 -0.37
N ASN A 177 5.22 -21.77 -1.71
CA ASN A 177 6.10 -22.66 -2.46
C ASN A 177 6.45 -22.13 -3.86
N GLU A 178 7.60 -22.60 -4.35
CA GLU A 178 8.23 -22.15 -5.59
C GLU A 178 7.43 -22.50 -6.85
N ARG A 179 6.71 -23.64 -6.84
CA ARG A 179 5.92 -24.07 -8.00
C ARG A 179 4.74 -23.14 -8.25
N ASP A 180 4.05 -22.75 -7.19
CA ASP A 180 2.94 -21.81 -7.29
C ASP A 180 3.42 -20.41 -7.66
N GLN A 181 4.57 -20.00 -7.11
CA GLN A 181 5.22 -18.75 -7.53
C GLN A 181 5.59 -18.77 -9.02
N GLU A 182 6.22 -19.83 -9.54
CA GLU A 182 6.56 -19.91 -10.98
C GLU A 182 5.31 -19.80 -11.87
N LYS A 183 4.24 -20.50 -11.46
CA LYS A 183 2.97 -20.49 -12.17
C LYS A 183 2.35 -19.10 -12.16
N ALA A 184 2.30 -18.47 -10.99
CA ALA A 184 1.71 -17.15 -10.81
C ALA A 184 2.51 -16.04 -11.50
N SER A 185 3.82 -15.99 -11.26
CA SER A 185 4.72 -14.99 -11.87
C SER A 185 4.66 -15.06 -13.40
N SER A 186 4.69 -16.26 -13.98
CA SER A 186 4.57 -16.42 -15.43
C SER A 186 3.27 -15.84 -15.99
N LYS A 187 2.18 -15.86 -15.22
CA LYS A 187 0.87 -15.38 -15.66
C LYS A 187 0.69 -13.88 -15.46
N TRP A 188 1.06 -13.37 -14.29
CA TRP A 188 0.68 -12.02 -13.85
C TRP A 188 1.84 -11.03 -13.81
N THR A 189 3.08 -11.49 -13.67
CA THR A 189 4.26 -10.61 -13.77
C THR A 189 4.97 -10.72 -15.12
N LEU A 190 4.56 -11.68 -15.96
CA LEU A 190 5.15 -12.00 -17.26
C LEU A 190 6.61 -12.49 -17.18
N GLU A 191 7.02 -12.91 -15.99
CA GLU A 191 8.35 -13.44 -15.72
C GLU A 191 8.18 -14.80 -15.04
N ARG A 192 8.81 -15.85 -15.57
CA ARG A 192 8.76 -17.18 -14.94
C ARG A 192 9.94 -17.34 -14.00
N THR A 193 9.70 -17.24 -12.69
CA THR A 193 10.74 -17.40 -11.66
C THR A 193 10.15 -18.07 -10.41
N SER A 194 10.97 -18.84 -9.70
CA SER A 194 10.62 -19.43 -8.40
C SER A 194 10.79 -18.45 -7.23
N GLY A 195 11.37 -17.27 -7.50
CA GLY A 195 11.76 -16.30 -6.50
C GLY A 195 10.78 -15.15 -6.32
N ILE A 196 11.27 -13.93 -6.55
CA ILE A 196 10.48 -12.70 -6.56
C ILE A 196 10.34 -12.26 -8.01
N ALA A 197 9.15 -11.81 -8.38
CA ALA A 197 8.86 -11.27 -9.71
C ALA A 197 8.00 -10.01 -9.57
N LYS A 198 8.17 -9.07 -10.49
CA LYS A 198 7.36 -7.85 -10.51
C LYS A 198 7.05 -7.39 -11.93
N LEU A 199 5.84 -6.90 -12.12
CA LEU A 199 5.43 -6.12 -13.29
C LEU A 199 5.18 -4.68 -12.85
N MET A 200 5.89 -3.76 -13.48
CA MET A 200 5.82 -2.33 -13.19
C MET A 200 4.72 -1.64 -14.00
N GLY A 201 4.31 -0.46 -13.55
CA GLY A 201 3.49 0.48 -14.32
C GLY A 201 2.17 0.87 -13.66
N LYS A 202 1.15 1.21 -14.46
CA LYS A 202 -0.16 1.71 -13.95
C LYS A 202 -0.96 0.71 -13.13
N ALA A 203 -0.66 -0.59 -13.20
CA ALA A 203 -1.30 -1.62 -12.39
C ALA A 203 -0.22 -2.65 -11.98
N PRO A 204 0.63 -2.30 -11.01
CA PRO A 204 1.78 -3.12 -10.67
C PRO A 204 1.34 -4.44 -10.07
N VAL A 205 2.14 -5.47 -10.34
CA VAL A 205 1.98 -6.79 -9.75
C VAL A 205 3.29 -7.20 -9.12
N LEU A 206 3.27 -7.60 -7.85
CA LEU A 206 4.39 -8.17 -7.11
C LEU A 206 4.03 -9.60 -6.71
N SER A 207 4.91 -10.55 -7.04
CA SER A 207 4.74 -11.97 -6.69
C SER A 207 5.98 -12.46 -5.95
N ILE A 208 5.82 -12.93 -4.71
CA ILE A 208 6.92 -13.36 -3.84
C ILE A 208 6.67 -14.79 -3.37
N CYS A 209 7.67 -15.66 -3.52
CA CYS A 209 7.71 -16.94 -2.80
C CYS A 209 8.33 -16.78 -1.41
N PHE A 210 7.54 -17.03 -0.37
CA PHE A 210 8.02 -17.30 0.99
C PHE A 210 8.34 -18.79 1.12
N GLY A 211 9.63 -19.13 1.10
CA GLY A 211 10.10 -20.51 1.04
C GLY A 211 11.61 -20.63 1.23
N LYS A 212 12.12 -21.87 1.16
CA LYS A 212 13.54 -22.17 1.46
C LYS A 212 14.53 -21.48 0.50
N GLY A 213 14.12 -21.10 -0.69
CA GLY A 213 14.95 -20.38 -1.67
C GLY A 213 15.30 -18.96 -1.21
N ASN A 214 14.39 -18.01 -1.43
CA ASN A 214 14.72 -16.58 -1.39
C ASN A 214 14.27 -15.85 -0.12
N VAL A 215 12.99 -15.99 0.28
CA VAL A 215 12.43 -15.30 1.46
C VAL A 215 12.08 -16.34 2.50
N ARG A 216 12.88 -16.45 3.56
CA ARG A 216 12.85 -17.58 4.51
C ARG A 216 12.35 -17.16 5.89
N THR A 217 12.58 -15.91 6.24
CA THR A 217 12.23 -15.35 7.55
C THR A 217 11.30 -14.15 7.41
N GLU A 218 10.68 -13.76 8.51
CA GLU A 218 9.90 -12.51 8.56
C GLU A 218 10.75 -11.28 8.20
N ALA A 219 12.02 -11.26 8.62
CA ALA A 219 12.93 -10.18 8.30
C ALA A 219 13.19 -10.11 6.79
N ASP A 220 13.49 -11.26 6.17
CA ASP A 220 13.66 -11.37 4.71
C ASP A 220 12.41 -10.86 3.98
N LEU A 221 11.22 -11.16 4.52
CA LEU A 221 9.96 -10.72 3.95
C LEU A 221 9.79 -9.20 4.08
N GLU A 222 10.14 -8.61 5.22
CA GLU A 222 10.10 -7.15 5.40
C GLU A 222 11.04 -6.45 4.41
N HIS A 223 12.28 -6.95 4.25
CA HIS A 223 13.22 -6.45 3.25
C HIS A 223 12.64 -6.54 1.82
N ALA A 224 12.11 -7.71 1.46
CA ALA A 224 11.53 -7.94 0.14
C ALA A 224 10.31 -7.05 -0.12
N LEU A 225 9.39 -6.91 0.86
CA LEU A 225 8.22 -6.06 0.71
C LEU A 225 8.62 -4.59 0.58
N ALA A 226 9.43 -4.07 1.51
CA ALA A 226 9.86 -2.68 1.50
C ALA A 226 10.53 -2.30 0.18
N HIS A 227 11.52 -3.10 -0.25
CA HIS A 227 12.28 -2.84 -1.45
C HIS A 227 11.42 -2.96 -2.73
N GLN A 228 10.64 -4.04 -2.87
CA GLN A 228 9.91 -4.31 -4.10
C GLN A 228 8.67 -3.43 -4.28
N VAL A 229 7.96 -3.15 -3.19
CA VAL A 229 6.79 -2.26 -3.21
C VAL A 229 7.21 -0.84 -3.53
N ALA A 230 8.35 -0.36 -3.02
CA ALA A 230 8.87 0.96 -3.35
C ALA A 230 9.04 1.15 -4.87
N HIS A 231 9.57 0.15 -5.58
CA HIS A 231 9.63 0.21 -7.04
C HIS A 231 8.24 0.20 -7.69
N CYS A 232 7.33 -0.65 -7.22
CA CYS A 232 5.97 -0.71 -7.76
C CYS A 232 5.28 0.65 -7.62
N LEU A 233 5.36 1.29 -6.45
CA LEU A 233 4.78 2.62 -6.18
C LEU A 233 5.41 3.71 -7.06
N LEU A 234 6.74 3.79 -7.14
CA LEU A 234 7.41 4.72 -8.05
C LEU A 234 6.98 4.53 -9.51
N SER A 235 6.86 3.28 -9.94
CA SER A 235 6.43 2.96 -11.30
C SER A 235 4.96 3.23 -11.54
N ASN A 236 4.14 3.30 -10.49
CA ASN A 236 2.70 3.50 -10.56
C ASN A 236 2.30 4.98 -10.58
N LEU A 237 3.13 5.82 -9.97
CA LEU A 237 2.92 7.25 -9.88
C LEU A 237 2.86 7.92 -11.27
N HIS A 238 2.00 8.94 -11.41
CA HIS A 238 1.75 9.77 -12.60
C HIS A 238 1.42 8.99 -13.87
N LYS A 239 2.42 8.72 -14.71
CA LYS A 239 2.23 8.07 -16.02
C LYS A 239 2.23 6.55 -15.93
N GLY A 240 2.56 5.99 -14.77
CA GLY A 240 2.68 4.55 -14.60
C GLY A 240 3.83 3.97 -15.44
N VAL A 241 5.00 4.60 -15.39
CA VAL A 241 6.19 4.23 -16.19
C VAL A 241 7.32 3.84 -15.25
N TRP A 242 7.96 2.71 -15.52
CA TRP A 242 9.14 2.26 -14.78
C TRP A 242 10.36 3.14 -15.07
N LEU A 243 10.90 3.76 -14.01
CA LEU A 243 12.03 4.68 -14.10
C LEU A 243 13.36 3.99 -14.42
N GLY A 244 13.55 2.73 -13.99
CA GLY A 244 14.76 1.97 -14.29
C GLY A 244 15.01 1.85 -15.79
N GLY A 245 14.00 1.39 -16.53
CA GLY A 245 14.04 1.35 -18.00
C GLY A 245 14.05 2.73 -18.69
N LYS A 246 13.78 3.81 -17.95
CA LYS A 246 13.90 5.21 -18.41
C LYS A 246 15.25 5.83 -18.05
N LYS A 247 16.27 4.99 -17.85
CA LYS A 247 17.64 5.46 -17.63
C LYS A 247 17.79 6.37 -16.40
N SER A 248 16.91 6.16 -15.42
CA SER A 248 16.85 6.89 -14.15
C SER A 248 17.04 5.95 -12.96
N GLY A 249 17.90 4.95 -13.14
CA GLY A 249 18.08 3.88 -12.16
C GLY A 249 18.53 4.36 -10.78
N TRP A 250 19.25 5.49 -10.72
CA TRP A 250 19.73 6.06 -9.45
C TRP A 250 18.57 6.40 -8.50
N LEU A 251 17.43 6.83 -9.04
CA LEU A 251 16.25 7.17 -8.26
C LEU A 251 15.41 5.92 -7.98
N ASP A 252 15.23 5.05 -8.98
CA ASP A 252 14.47 3.80 -8.83
C ASP A 252 15.06 2.90 -7.73
N GLU A 253 16.35 2.58 -7.83
CA GLU A 253 17.04 1.77 -6.82
C GLU A 253 17.36 2.54 -5.54
N GLY A 254 17.73 3.82 -5.68
CA GLY A 254 18.04 4.65 -4.52
C GLY A 254 16.85 4.77 -3.56
N TYR A 255 15.64 4.92 -4.12
CA TYR A 255 14.42 4.97 -3.32
C TYR A 255 14.03 3.60 -2.75
N ALA A 256 14.17 2.52 -3.52
CA ALA A 256 13.92 1.17 -3.01
C ALA A 256 14.78 0.84 -1.78
N HIS A 257 16.08 1.16 -1.84
CA HIS A 257 16.98 1.03 -0.69
C HIS A 257 16.67 2.01 0.45
N LEU A 258 16.14 3.21 0.16
CA LEU A 258 15.75 4.16 1.20
C LEU A 258 14.61 3.60 2.05
N VAL A 259 13.57 3.10 1.39
CA VAL A 259 12.42 2.48 2.07
C VAL A 259 12.88 1.23 2.83
N GLU A 260 13.69 0.38 2.22
CA GLU A 260 14.26 -0.80 2.87
C GLU A 260 14.99 -0.44 4.18
N ILE A 261 15.96 0.48 4.12
CA ILE A 261 16.74 0.92 5.30
C ILE A 261 15.84 1.53 6.37
N ARG A 262 14.82 2.34 6.02
CA ARG A 262 13.91 2.92 7.01
C ARG A 262 13.12 1.86 7.79
N ARG A 263 12.77 0.77 7.12
CA ARG A 263 11.94 -0.31 7.68
C ARG A 263 12.74 -1.36 8.45
N THR A 264 13.93 -1.69 7.97
CA THR A 264 14.71 -2.83 8.48
C THR A 264 16.03 -2.42 9.12
N GLY A 265 16.50 -1.20 8.87
CA GLY A 265 17.80 -0.70 9.33
C GLY A 265 19.00 -1.15 8.48
N SER A 266 18.79 -1.94 7.43
CA SER A 266 19.86 -2.47 6.56
C SER A 266 19.39 -2.68 5.13
N VAL A 267 20.34 -2.94 4.23
CA VAL A 267 20.06 -3.45 2.88
C VAL A 267 20.47 -4.91 2.82
N GLU A 268 19.50 -5.76 2.52
CA GLU A 268 19.70 -7.19 2.27
C GLU A 268 19.19 -7.58 0.89
N HIS A 269 18.27 -6.79 0.32
CA HIS A 269 17.70 -7.03 -0.99
C HIS A 269 18.43 -6.26 -2.08
N TRP A 270 18.91 -6.97 -3.10
CA TRP A 270 19.58 -6.38 -4.24
C TRP A 270 18.96 -6.86 -5.54
N CYS A 271 18.19 -5.99 -6.21
CA CYS A 271 17.63 -6.32 -7.52
C CYS A 271 18.72 -6.40 -8.59
N SER A 272 18.68 -7.45 -9.41
CA SER A 272 19.47 -7.57 -10.65
C SER A 272 21.00 -7.66 -10.48
N ILE A 273 21.51 -7.91 -9.27
CA ILE A 273 22.91 -8.34 -9.06
C ILE A 273 22.94 -9.81 -8.66
N THR A 274 24.01 -10.51 -9.02
CA THR A 274 24.15 -11.93 -8.63
C THR A 274 24.46 -12.04 -7.13
N ASP A 275 24.05 -13.15 -6.51
CA ASP A 275 24.38 -13.46 -5.11
C ASP A 275 25.88 -13.38 -4.84
N GLU A 276 26.70 -13.73 -5.84
CA GLU A 276 28.16 -13.62 -5.74
C GLU A 276 28.61 -12.17 -5.57
N VAL A 277 28.06 -11.23 -6.34
CA VAL A 277 28.36 -9.80 -6.20
C VAL A 277 27.80 -9.30 -4.87
N ALA A 278 26.54 -9.62 -4.55
CA ALA A 278 25.88 -9.21 -3.32
C ALA A 278 26.65 -9.65 -2.07
N SER A 279 27.16 -10.89 -2.03
CA SER A 279 27.93 -11.43 -0.90
C SER A 279 29.24 -10.69 -0.63
N LYS A 280 29.78 -9.98 -1.63
CA LYS A 280 30.99 -9.16 -1.50
C LYS A 280 30.68 -7.75 -1.00
N LEU A 281 29.41 -7.35 -1.01
CA LEU A 281 28.96 -6.05 -0.52
C LEU A 281 28.84 -6.09 1.00
N LYS A 282 29.73 -5.38 1.68
CA LYS A 282 29.73 -5.27 3.15
C LYS A 282 29.06 -3.98 3.62
N PHE A 283 28.09 -3.48 2.86
CA PHE A 283 27.48 -2.18 3.13
C PHE A 283 26.28 -2.30 4.08
N ALA A 284 26.46 -2.91 5.24
CA ALA A 284 25.43 -2.84 6.29
C ALA A 284 25.19 -1.40 6.80
N ARG A 285 26.02 -0.42 6.36
CA ARG A 285 26.04 0.96 6.87
C ARG A 285 26.25 1.97 5.74
N PHE A 286 25.21 2.19 4.94
CA PHE A 286 25.29 3.10 3.80
C PHE A 286 25.72 4.52 4.22
N GLU A 287 25.14 5.08 5.29
CA GLU A 287 25.51 6.42 5.81
C GLU A 287 27.01 6.55 6.10
N ALA A 288 27.59 5.60 6.84
CA ALA A 288 29.00 5.66 7.25
C ALA A 288 29.95 5.51 6.06
N GLU A 289 29.61 4.64 5.10
CA GLU A 289 30.40 4.43 3.89
C GLU A 289 30.36 5.68 2.99
N VAL A 290 29.18 6.27 2.78
CA VAL A 290 29.02 7.50 1.98
C VAL A 290 29.78 8.66 2.63
N LEU A 291 29.67 8.82 3.95
CA LEU A 291 30.40 9.85 4.68
C LEU A 291 31.92 9.70 4.50
N ALA A 292 32.46 8.48 4.62
CA ALA A 292 33.88 8.22 4.44
C ALA A 292 34.34 8.57 3.01
N ARG A 293 33.58 8.14 1.99
CA ARG A 293 33.92 8.43 0.59
C ARG A 293 33.82 9.90 0.22
N VAL A 294 32.84 10.61 0.78
CA VAL A 294 32.71 12.07 0.64
C VAL A 294 33.88 12.79 1.34
N GLY A 295 34.37 12.27 2.47
CA GLY A 295 35.58 12.77 3.13
C GLY A 295 36.85 12.58 2.30
N ASP A 296 36.96 11.44 1.63
CA ASP A 296 38.09 11.07 0.76
C ASP A 296 38.05 11.71 -0.65
N GLY A 297 36.95 12.37 -1.01
CA GLY A 297 36.72 12.87 -2.38
C GLY A 297 36.47 11.76 -3.42
N LYS A 298 36.13 10.54 -2.98
CA LYS A 298 35.83 9.37 -3.84
C LYS A 298 34.32 9.26 -4.10
N VAL A 299 33.75 10.32 -4.65
CA VAL A 299 32.31 10.42 -4.87
C VAL A 299 31.95 9.91 -6.26
N THR A 300 30.87 9.13 -6.34
CA THR A 300 30.19 8.90 -7.62
C THR A 300 29.17 10.01 -7.85
N GLU A 301 29.51 10.93 -8.73
CA GLU A 301 28.68 12.09 -9.08
C GLU A 301 27.31 11.68 -9.65
N LEU A 302 26.24 12.39 -9.29
CA LEU A 302 24.89 12.12 -9.82
C LEU A 302 24.85 12.17 -11.36
N ALA A 303 25.59 13.11 -11.95
CA ALA A 303 25.69 13.24 -13.41
C ALA A 303 26.26 11.98 -14.08
N ALA A 304 27.16 11.25 -13.41
CA ALA A 304 27.74 10.01 -13.96
C ALA A 304 26.74 8.85 -13.96
N MET A 305 25.73 8.87 -13.08
CA MET A 305 24.66 7.86 -13.01
C MET A 305 23.43 8.25 -13.84
N SER A 306 23.28 9.52 -14.17
CA SER A 306 22.23 10.00 -15.06
C SER A 306 22.33 9.31 -16.41
N GLY A 307 21.24 8.70 -16.88
CA GLY A 307 21.24 7.98 -18.15
C GLY A 307 21.51 6.48 -18.01
N GLN A 308 21.69 5.95 -16.80
CA GLN A 308 21.87 4.52 -16.56
C GLN A 308 20.57 3.83 -16.13
N ASP A 309 20.37 2.61 -16.64
CA ASP A 309 19.30 1.72 -16.19
C ASP A 309 19.61 1.18 -14.78
N THR A 310 18.57 0.92 -14.00
CA THR A 310 18.64 0.20 -12.72
C THR A 310 19.55 -1.02 -12.78
N VAL A 311 19.42 -1.87 -13.81
CA VAL A 311 20.21 -3.10 -13.91
C VAL A 311 21.68 -2.87 -14.25
N ALA A 312 22.02 -1.69 -14.78
CA ALA A 312 23.38 -1.31 -15.13
C ALA A 312 24.15 -0.69 -13.96
N LEU A 313 23.46 -0.32 -12.87
CA LEU A 313 24.10 0.31 -11.73
C LEU A 313 24.99 -0.67 -10.97
N SER A 314 26.25 -0.27 -10.78
CA SER A 314 27.17 -0.92 -9.87
C SER A 314 26.69 -0.80 -8.42
N PRO A 315 27.16 -1.69 -7.52
CA PRO A 315 26.88 -1.57 -6.10
C PRO A 315 27.24 -0.21 -5.49
N GLU A 316 28.34 0.39 -5.94
CA GLU A 316 28.74 1.73 -5.52
C GLU A 316 27.77 2.80 -6.03
N GLN A 317 27.32 2.71 -7.27
CA GLN A 317 26.33 3.63 -7.82
C GLN A 317 24.99 3.52 -7.08
N ARG A 318 24.57 2.32 -6.67
CA ARG A 318 23.36 2.11 -5.86
C ARG A 318 23.48 2.74 -4.48
N LEU A 319 24.64 2.61 -3.84
CA LEU A 319 24.96 3.27 -2.55
C LEU A 319 24.82 4.80 -2.66
N PHE A 320 25.42 5.42 -3.68
CA PHE A 320 25.31 6.87 -3.87
C PHE A 320 23.90 7.27 -4.32
N GLY A 321 23.24 6.49 -5.19
CA GLY A 321 21.85 6.66 -5.59
C GLY A 321 20.92 6.76 -4.39
N TRP A 322 21.04 5.82 -3.44
CA TRP A 322 20.34 5.89 -2.15
C TRP A 322 20.61 7.22 -1.43
N SER A 323 21.87 7.63 -1.30
CA SER A 323 22.22 8.84 -0.56
C SER A 323 21.68 10.13 -1.19
N TYR A 324 21.59 10.19 -2.52
CA TYR A 324 20.97 11.31 -3.23
C TYR A 324 19.46 11.36 -2.99
N VAL A 325 18.81 10.19 -2.95
CA VAL A 325 17.37 10.10 -2.67
C VAL A 325 17.05 10.40 -1.20
N ASP A 326 17.89 9.96 -0.26
CA ASP A 326 17.77 10.31 1.16
C ASP A 326 17.93 11.82 1.38
N PHE A 327 18.92 12.45 0.72
CA PHE A 327 19.06 13.91 0.72
C PHE A 327 17.85 14.61 0.11
N LEU A 328 17.35 14.13 -1.03
CA LEU A 328 16.18 14.67 -1.71
C LEU A 328 14.95 14.66 -0.80
N THR A 329 14.64 13.51 -0.20
CA THR A 329 13.45 13.34 0.65
C THR A 329 13.54 14.10 1.97
N ARG A 330 14.73 14.22 2.57
CA ARG A 330 14.90 14.95 3.85
C ARG A 330 15.04 16.46 3.68
N THR A 331 15.66 16.92 2.61
CA THR A 331 15.91 18.36 2.38
C THR A 331 14.77 19.03 1.63
N TYR A 332 14.07 18.27 0.77
CA TYR A 332 12.98 18.76 -0.06
C TYR A 332 11.73 17.87 0.14
N PRO A 333 11.13 17.88 1.34
CA PRO A 333 9.98 17.01 1.64
C PRO A 333 8.83 17.27 0.66
N GLY A 334 8.22 16.20 0.17
CA GLY A 334 7.16 16.24 -0.83
C GLY A 334 7.58 16.67 -2.23
N LYS A 335 8.89 16.71 -2.55
CA LYS A 335 9.39 17.05 -3.90
C LYS A 335 9.81 15.85 -4.73
N LEU A 336 9.93 14.66 -4.15
CA LEU A 336 10.29 13.45 -4.89
C LEU A 336 9.32 13.20 -6.07
N GLY A 337 8.02 13.40 -5.85
CA GLY A 337 6.99 13.17 -6.87
C GLY A 337 7.14 14.08 -8.09
N LEU A 338 7.61 15.32 -7.91
CA LEU A 338 7.89 16.24 -9.03
C LEU A 338 9.10 15.77 -9.85
N VAL A 339 10.18 15.34 -9.18
CA VAL A 339 11.35 14.81 -9.87
C VAL A 339 10.97 13.55 -10.67
N VAL A 340 10.22 12.62 -10.06
CA VAL A 340 9.69 11.43 -10.74
C VAL A 340 8.86 11.80 -11.97
N LYS A 341 7.95 12.77 -11.83
CA LYS A 341 7.09 13.26 -12.93
C LYS A 341 7.91 13.70 -14.14
N PHE A 342 8.96 14.48 -13.93
CA PHE A 342 9.79 14.97 -15.03
C PHE A 342 10.65 13.86 -15.64
N LEU A 343 11.20 12.95 -14.84
CA LEU A 343 11.93 11.80 -15.36
C LEU A 343 11.04 10.87 -16.20
N GLN A 344 9.79 10.63 -15.78
CA GLN A 344 8.80 9.88 -16.58
C GLN A 344 8.38 10.61 -17.88
N GLN A 345 8.72 11.90 -18.02
CA GLN A 345 8.54 12.68 -19.25
C GLN A 345 9.81 12.70 -20.12
N ASP A 346 10.75 11.78 -19.87
CA ASP A 346 12.02 11.67 -20.59
C ASP A 346 12.90 12.94 -20.46
N LYS A 347 12.67 13.75 -19.41
CA LYS A 347 13.55 14.88 -19.10
C LYS A 347 14.89 14.36 -18.57
N PRO A 348 16.03 14.93 -18.99
CA PRO A 348 17.32 14.61 -18.40
C PRO A 348 17.31 14.88 -16.88
N THR A 349 18.12 14.13 -16.12
CA THR A 349 18.21 14.29 -14.66
C THR A 349 18.48 15.74 -14.24
N SER A 350 19.37 16.44 -14.95
CA SER A 350 19.67 17.85 -14.66
C SER A 350 18.43 18.75 -14.76
N GLU A 351 17.61 18.58 -15.80
CA GLU A 351 16.36 19.32 -15.98
C GLU A 351 15.32 18.90 -14.94
N ALA A 352 15.19 17.60 -14.65
CA ALA A 352 14.24 17.10 -13.66
C ALA A 352 14.54 17.63 -12.24
N ILE A 353 15.82 17.69 -11.86
CA ILE A 353 16.26 18.30 -10.59
C ILE A 353 15.99 19.81 -10.59
N GLN A 354 16.33 20.51 -11.67
CA GLN A 354 16.08 21.95 -11.78
C GLN A 354 14.59 22.29 -11.66
N LEU A 355 13.72 21.55 -12.33
CA LEU A 355 12.27 21.79 -12.30
C LEU A 355 11.63 21.30 -10.99
N GLY A 356 12.11 20.19 -10.43
CA GLY A 356 11.54 19.57 -9.23
C GLY A 356 11.92 20.27 -7.93
N VAL A 357 13.18 20.71 -7.80
CA VAL A 357 13.73 21.28 -6.55
C VAL A 357 14.39 22.65 -6.72
N ASN A 358 14.35 23.25 -7.90
CA ASN A 358 14.91 24.58 -8.18
C ASN A 358 16.41 24.69 -7.86
N ARG A 359 17.17 23.71 -8.33
CA ARG A 359 18.63 23.64 -8.23
C ARG A 359 19.25 23.15 -9.53
N SER A 360 20.39 23.72 -9.90
CA SER A 360 21.23 23.08 -10.91
C SER A 360 21.75 21.74 -10.39
N ILE A 361 22.16 20.83 -11.29
CA ILE A 361 22.72 19.54 -10.85
C ILE A 361 24.01 19.72 -10.03
N ASP A 362 24.83 20.72 -10.36
CA ASP A 362 26.07 21.03 -9.63
C ASP A 362 25.79 21.61 -8.24
N ASP A 363 24.78 22.48 -8.12
CA ASP A 363 24.34 22.99 -6.82
C ASP A 363 23.73 21.87 -5.98
N PHE A 364 22.90 21.02 -6.57
CA PHE A 364 22.32 19.85 -5.89
C PHE A 364 23.41 18.93 -5.34
N GLN A 365 24.42 18.63 -6.14
CA GLN A 365 25.57 17.80 -5.77
C GLN A 365 26.37 18.41 -4.61
N ARG A 366 26.66 19.71 -4.68
CA ARG A 366 27.41 20.42 -3.63
C ARG A 366 26.62 20.52 -2.32
N ASP A 367 25.31 20.78 -2.42
CA ASP A 367 24.41 20.83 -1.28
C ASP A 367 24.30 19.44 -0.62
N TRP A 368 24.19 18.38 -1.42
CA TRP A 368 24.22 16.99 -0.95
C TRP A 368 25.50 16.66 -0.18
N ALA A 369 26.68 16.96 -0.75
CA ALA A 369 27.96 16.65 -0.11
C ALA A 369 28.12 17.39 1.22
N THR A 370 27.67 18.66 1.27
CA THR A 370 27.62 19.45 2.50
C THR A 370 26.69 18.82 3.54
N TRP A 371 25.51 18.42 3.10
CA TRP A 371 24.50 17.81 3.96
C TRP A 371 24.94 16.45 4.52
N VAL A 372 25.58 15.59 3.71
CA VAL A 372 26.15 14.32 4.15
C VAL A 372 27.14 14.53 5.29
N LYS A 373 28.10 15.46 5.12
CA LYS A 373 29.11 15.77 6.15
C LYS A 373 28.50 16.28 7.44
N ALA A 374 27.37 16.99 7.36
CA ALA A 374 26.67 17.54 8.51
C ALA A 374 25.74 16.53 9.21
N THR A 375 25.18 15.57 8.46
CA THR A 375 24.04 14.75 8.93
C THR A 375 24.41 13.30 9.20
N TYR A 376 25.25 12.69 8.35
CA TYR A 376 25.61 11.28 8.49
C TYR A 376 26.59 11.08 9.64
N SER A 377 26.50 9.92 10.29
CA SER A 377 27.36 9.57 11.42
C SER A 377 28.23 8.36 11.10
N SER A 378 29.48 8.39 11.54
CA SER A 378 30.37 7.22 11.56
C SER A 378 30.06 6.25 12.70
N LYS A 379 29.23 6.65 13.68
CA LYS A 379 28.86 5.82 14.82
C LYS A 379 27.70 4.90 14.46
N LYS A 380 27.73 3.69 15.03
CA LYS A 380 26.64 2.72 14.93
C LYS A 380 25.42 3.31 15.66
N ARG A 381 24.33 3.56 14.95
CA ARG A 381 23.02 3.80 15.58
C ARG A 381 22.41 2.47 15.98
#